data_AF-A0A182MJ61-F1
#
_entry.id   AF-A0A182MJ61-F1
#
_cell.length_a   1.000
_cell.length_b   1.000
_cell.length_c   1.000
_cell.angle_alpha   90.00
_cell.angle_beta   90.00
_cell.angle_gamma   90.00
#
_symmetry.space_group_name_H-M   'P 1'
#
loop_
_entity.id
_entity.type
_entity.pdbx_description
1 polymer ?
#
loop_
_entity_poly.entity_id
_entity_poly.type
_entity_poly.pdbx_seq_one_letter_code
_entity_poly.pdbx_strand_id
1 'polypeptide(L)'
;LELPPFNYRNALIFFGGVKQIRAEAAYLYDAVHLYANALMQVLLSGGSPKNGSAIIEAIKGRAYMSAMGYLVHIDENGDATGNYTILARKPVPSTTVTNQYGLFPIGRFSSPTVDRIPVSGCSGFTHTFRTDALLMDSRRVGLKRKRKTQTHWQ
;
A
#
# COMPACT_ATOMS: atom_id res chain seq x y z
N LEU A 1 -4.49 -19.18 2.57
CA LEU A 1 -4.58 -20.07 1.39
C LEU A 1 -4.80 -21.55 1.74
N GLU A 2 -4.68 -21.97 3.00
CA GLU A 2 -4.92 -23.37 3.38
C GLU A 2 -6.40 -23.74 3.53
N LEU A 3 -7.26 -22.73 3.67
CA LEU A 3 -8.71 -22.88 3.69
C LEU A 3 -9.29 -22.86 2.26
N PRO A 4 -10.57 -23.25 2.08
CA PRO A 4 -11.27 -23.10 0.81
C PRO A 4 -11.21 -21.66 0.28
N PRO A 5 -11.25 -21.46 -1.05
CA PRO A 5 -11.41 -22.49 -2.09
C PRO A 5 -10.10 -23.19 -2.49
N PHE A 6 -8.94 -22.67 -2.09
CA PHE A 6 -7.65 -23.15 -2.60
C PHE A 6 -7.09 -24.37 -1.86
N ASN A 7 -7.43 -24.56 -0.58
CA ASN A 7 -7.04 -25.73 0.22
C ASN A 7 -5.54 -26.10 0.10
N TYR A 8 -4.67 -25.09 0.00
CA TYR A 8 -3.24 -25.33 -0.22
C TYR A 8 -2.59 -25.80 1.08
N ARG A 9 -2.20 -27.06 1.17
CA ARG A 9 -1.55 -27.63 2.36
C ARG A 9 -0.21 -26.95 2.64
N ASN A 10 0.01 -26.49 3.87
CA ASN A 10 1.32 -26.03 4.29
C ASN A 10 2.25 -27.22 4.59
N ALA A 11 3.23 -27.45 3.72
CA ALA A 11 4.21 -28.51 3.92
C ALA A 11 5.18 -28.23 5.09
N LEU A 12 5.22 -26.99 5.61
CA LEU A 12 6.10 -26.59 6.69
C LEU A 12 5.52 -26.88 8.08
N ILE A 13 4.27 -27.34 8.19
CA ILE A 13 3.63 -27.68 9.47
C ILE A 13 4.43 -28.75 10.21
N PHE A 14 5.00 -29.72 9.48
CA PHE A 14 5.83 -30.80 10.04
C PHE A 14 7.14 -30.30 10.69
N PHE A 15 7.59 -29.10 10.34
CA PHE A 15 8.79 -28.48 10.87
C PHE A 15 8.49 -27.31 11.81
N GLY A 16 7.23 -27.14 12.25
CA GLY A 16 6.79 -26.01 13.06
C GLY A 16 6.86 -24.66 12.32
N GLY A 17 6.98 -24.68 10.99
CA GLY A 17 7.14 -23.50 10.16
C GLY A 17 5.81 -22.93 9.68
N VAL A 18 5.72 -21.60 9.66
CA VAL A 18 4.60 -20.89 9.06
C VAL A 18 4.90 -20.65 7.58
N LYS A 19 3.93 -20.93 6.70
CA LYS A 19 4.05 -20.61 5.28
C LYS A 19 4.10 -19.10 5.09
N GLN A 20 5.26 -18.57 4.70
CA GLN A 20 5.38 -17.19 4.27
C GLN A 20 4.83 -17.05 2.84
N ILE A 21 3.71 -16.33 2.71
CA ILE A 21 3.11 -16.03 1.40
C ILE A 21 3.69 -14.71 0.91
N ARG A 22 4.15 -14.69 -0.35
CA ARG A 22 4.59 -13.45 -0.98
C ARG A 22 3.41 -12.50 -1.17
N ALA A 23 3.64 -11.20 -0.99
CA ALA A 23 2.59 -10.19 -1.06
C ALA A 23 1.84 -10.22 -2.40
N GLU A 24 2.55 -10.47 -3.51
CA GLU A 24 1.96 -10.52 -4.84
C GLU A 24 0.94 -11.65 -4.99
N ALA A 25 1.17 -12.79 -4.33
CA ALA A 25 0.23 -13.91 -4.34
C ALA A 25 -1.05 -13.58 -3.56
N ALA A 26 -0.94 -12.78 -2.49
CA ALA A 26 -2.12 -12.31 -1.77
C ALA A 26 -2.91 -11.29 -2.59
N TYR A 27 -2.25 -10.40 -3.34
CA TYR A 27 -2.94 -9.45 -4.22
C TYR A 27 -3.76 -10.16 -5.31
N LEU A 28 -3.22 -11.22 -5.90
CA LEU A 28 -3.96 -12.03 -6.88
C LEU A 28 -5.16 -12.75 -6.25
N TYR A 29 -5.01 -13.27 -5.03
CA TYR A 29 -6.11 -13.87 -4.28
C TYR A 29 -7.23 -12.87 -4.02
N ASP A 30 -6.86 -11.67 -3.57
CA ASP A 30 -7.80 -10.60 -3.26
C ASP A 30 -8.58 -10.17 -4.51
N ALA A 31 -7.90 -10.02 -5.65
CA ALA A 31 -8.52 -9.66 -6.93
C ALA A 31 -9.60 -10.67 -7.36
N VAL A 32 -9.32 -11.98 -7.24
CA VAL A 32 -10.29 -13.03 -7.58
C VAL A 32 -11.47 -13.03 -6.61
N HIS A 33 -11.21 -12.84 -5.30
CA HIS A 33 -12.28 -12.78 -4.30
C HIS A 33 -13.21 -11.59 -4.50
N LEU A 34 -12.65 -10.42 -4.78
CA LEU A 34 -13.41 -9.22 -5.11
C LEU A 34 -14.33 -9.45 -6.30
N TYR A 35 -13.78 -9.99 -7.39
CA TYR A 35 -14.55 -10.30 -8.59
C TYR A 35 -15.69 -11.29 -8.30
N ALA A 36 -15.39 -12.40 -7.59
CA ALA A 36 -16.38 -13.41 -7.27
C ALA A 36 -17.53 -12.84 -6.43
N ASN A 37 -17.21 -12.02 -5.43
CA ASN A 37 -18.20 -11.37 -4.57
C ASN A 37 -19.07 -10.38 -5.35
N ALA A 38 -18.46 -9.55 -6.20
CA ALA A 38 -19.20 -8.59 -7.02
C ALA A 38 -20.09 -9.30 -8.05
N LEU A 39 -19.58 -10.33 -8.72
CA LEU A 39 -20.35 -11.16 -9.64
C LEU A 39 -21.56 -11.80 -8.94
N MET A 40 -21.35 -12.37 -7.75
CA MET A 40 -22.43 -12.94 -6.96
C MET A 40 -23.53 -11.91 -6.68
N GLN A 41 -23.17 -10.69 -6.31
CA GLN A 41 -24.15 -9.63 -6.05
C GLN A 41 -24.93 -9.20 -7.30
N VAL A 42 -24.25 -9.10 -8.46
CA VAL A 42 -24.91 -8.81 -9.74
C VAL A 42 -25.91 -9.91 -10.08
N LEU A 43 -25.54 -11.18 -9.92
CA LEU A 43 -26.41 -12.32 -10.17
C LEU A 43 -27.63 -12.34 -9.22
N LEU A 44 -27.43 -12.09 -7.93
CA LEU A 44 -28.51 -12.03 -6.94
C LEU A 44 -29.48 -10.87 -7.22
N SER A 45 -29.01 -9.81 -7.89
CA SER A 45 -29.83 -8.68 -8.33
C SER A 45 -30.49 -8.93 -9.70
N GLY A 46 -30.43 -10.15 -10.24
CA GLY A 46 -30.99 -10.52 -11.55
C GLY A 46 -30.18 -10.05 -12.76
N GLY A 47 -28.95 -9.57 -12.53
CA GLY A 47 -28.03 -9.14 -13.58
C GLY A 47 -27.39 -10.31 -14.33
N SER A 48 -26.71 -9.98 -15.43
CA SER A 48 -26.02 -10.96 -16.27
C SER A 48 -24.54 -11.10 -15.88
N PRO A 49 -23.99 -12.32 -15.81
CA PRO A 49 -22.56 -12.54 -15.59
C PRO A 49 -21.70 -12.03 -16.76
N LYS A 50 -22.32 -11.74 -17.92
CA LYS A 50 -21.64 -11.19 -19.09
C LYS A 50 -21.58 -9.65 -19.08
N ASN A 51 -22.28 -8.99 -18.16
CA ASN A 51 -22.24 -7.54 -18.03
C ASN A 51 -21.06 -7.14 -17.13
N GLY A 52 -19.86 -7.08 -17.72
CA GLY A 52 -18.63 -6.72 -17.01
C GLY A 52 -18.71 -5.35 -16.34
N SER A 53 -19.34 -4.36 -16.97
CA SER A 53 -19.49 -3.03 -16.40
C SER A 53 -20.27 -3.06 -15.08
N ALA A 54 -21.40 -3.79 -15.02
CA ALA A 54 -22.17 -3.92 -13.78
C ALA A 54 -21.36 -4.59 -12.66
N ILE A 55 -20.48 -5.54 -13.00
CA ILE A 55 -19.60 -6.21 -12.02
C ILE A 55 -18.55 -5.23 -11.50
N ILE A 56 -17.88 -4.47 -12.37
CA ILE A 56 -16.88 -3.49 -11.95
C ILE A 56 -17.51 -2.36 -11.12
N GLU A 57 -18.70 -1.88 -11.49
CA GLU A 57 -19.44 -0.90 -10.69
C GLU A 57 -19.82 -1.45 -9.31
N ALA A 58 -20.07 -2.76 -9.18
CA ALA A 58 -20.26 -3.41 -7.89
C ALA A 58 -18.97 -3.58 -7.07
N ILE A 59 -17.78 -3.32 -7.64
CA ILE A 59 -16.48 -3.36 -6.95
C ILE A 59 -16.07 -1.97 -6.45
N LYS A 60 -16.32 -0.93 -7.26
CA LYS A 60 -15.94 0.46 -6.96
C LYS A 60 -16.56 0.99 -5.67
N GLY A 61 -15.86 1.93 -5.04
CA GLY A 61 -16.33 2.63 -3.82
C GLY A 61 -16.45 1.75 -2.58
N ARG A 62 -15.85 0.55 -2.57
CA ARG A 62 -16.01 -0.44 -1.48
C ARG A 62 -14.71 -0.75 -0.77
N ALA A 63 -14.86 -1.21 0.48
CA ALA A 63 -13.77 -1.72 1.27
C ALA A 63 -13.85 -3.25 1.38
N TYR A 64 -12.70 -3.91 1.48
CA TYR A 64 -12.59 -5.35 1.72
C TYR A 64 -11.41 -5.68 2.62
N MET A 65 -11.48 -6.84 3.28
CA MET A 65 -10.38 -7.38 4.08
C MET A 65 -9.50 -8.28 3.21
N SER A 66 -8.26 -7.85 2.99
CA SER A 66 -7.23 -8.62 2.27
C SER A 66 -6.88 -9.91 3.00
N ALA A 67 -6.44 -10.92 2.26
CA ALA A 67 -5.84 -12.14 2.82
C ALA A 67 -4.61 -11.88 3.70
N MET A 68 -3.95 -10.72 3.56
CA MET A 68 -2.86 -10.28 4.44
C MET A 68 -3.35 -9.57 5.72
N GLY A 69 -4.66 -9.37 5.88
CA GLY A 69 -5.26 -8.68 7.02
C GLY A 69 -5.35 -7.16 6.88
N TYR A 70 -5.13 -6.63 5.68
CA TYR A 70 -5.29 -5.20 5.41
C TYR A 70 -6.72 -4.85 5.04
N LEU A 71 -7.28 -3.78 5.62
CA LEU A 71 -8.50 -3.16 5.13
C LEU A 71 -8.14 -2.28 3.93
N VAL A 72 -8.56 -2.69 2.74
CA VAL A 72 -8.27 -2.01 1.47
C VAL A 72 -9.55 -1.39 0.94
N HIS A 73 -9.47 -0.14 0.50
CA HIS A 73 -10.56 0.60 -0.13
C HIS A 73 -10.32 0.70 -1.64
N ILE A 74 -11.37 0.53 -2.43
CA ILE A 74 -11.37 0.74 -3.87
C ILE A 74 -12.12 2.05 -4.13
N ASP A 75 -11.49 2.97 -4.85
CA ASP A 75 -12.09 4.26 -5.15
C ASP A 75 -13.09 4.20 -6.32
N GLU A 76 -13.65 5.35 -6.67
CA GLU A 76 -14.62 5.51 -7.77
C GLU A 76 -14.00 5.25 -9.15
N ASN A 77 -12.68 5.37 -9.28
CA ASN A 77 -11.94 5.05 -10.48
C ASN A 77 -11.72 3.53 -10.62
N GLY A 78 -11.93 2.77 -9.54
CA GLY A 78 -11.66 1.34 -9.48
C GLY A 78 -10.25 1.01 -9.02
N ASP A 79 -9.51 1.99 -8.51
CA ASP A 79 -8.14 1.83 -8.04
C ASP A 79 -8.12 1.50 -6.54
N ALA A 80 -7.22 0.60 -6.15
CA ALA A 80 -6.99 0.28 -4.75
C ALA A 80 -6.23 1.43 -4.07
N THR A 81 -6.80 1.92 -2.97
CA THR A 81 -6.25 2.99 -2.17
C THR A 81 -4.92 2.57 -1.51
N GLY A 82 -3.86 3.30 -1.83
CA GLY A 82 -2.51 3.03 -1.33
C GLY A 82 -2.29 3.56 0.09
N ASN A 83 -2.02 2.65 1.03
CA ASN A 83 -1.46 2.99 2.34
C ASN A 83 0.02 2.63 2.37
N TYR A 84 0.89 3.61 2.62
CA TYR A 84 2.34 3.43 2.55
C TYR A 84 3.00 3.69 3.90
N THR A 85 3.96 2.85 4.28
CA THR A 85 4.83 3.08 5.44
C THR A 85 6.21 3.46 4.95
N ILE A 86 6.74 4.58 5.43
CA ILE A 86 8.11 5.01 5.14
C ILE A 86 9.04 4.30 6.10
N LEU A 87 10.00 3.55 5.57
CA LEU A 87 11.05 2.91 6.35
C LEU A 87 12.35 3.67 6.18
N ALA A 88 13.12 3.81 7.26
CA ALA A 88 14.47 4.36 7.23
C ALA A 88 15.48 3.40 7.84
N ARG A 89 16.68 3.39 7.27
CA ARG A 89 17.80 2.62 7.79
C ARG A 89 18.35 3.29 9.05
N LYS A 90 18.29 2.63 10.20
CA LYS A 90 18.83 3.12 11.49
C LYS A 90 19.67 2.06 12.18
N PRO A 91 20.61 2.44 13.07
CA PRO A 91 21.33 1.48 13.90
C PRO A 91 20.37 0.68 14.79
N VAL A 92 20.64 -0.61 14.98
CA VAL A 92 19.84 -1.46 15.87
C VAL A 92 20.22 -1.14 17.33
N PRO A 93 19.26 -0.77 18.22
CA PRO A 93 19.58 -0.28 19.57
C PRO A 93 20.20 -1.29 20.56
N SER A 94 20.42 -2.54 20.14
CA SER A 94 20.61 -3.65 21.09
C SER A 94 21.77 -4.59 20.74
N THR A 95 22.56 -4.28 19.70
CA THR A 95 23.67 -5.16 19.32
C THR A 95 25.00 -4.65 19.86
N THR A 96 25.71 -5.51 20.61
CA THR A 96 27.10 -5.32 21.03
C THR A 96 28.07 -5.20 19.85
N VAL A 97 27.62 -5.59 18.65
CA VAL A 97 28.35 -5.44 17.39
C VAL A 97 28.11 -4.04 16.85
N THR A 98 29.12 -3.18 16.96
CA THR A 98 29.17 -1.89 16.27
C THR A 98 28.96 -2.14 14.78
N ASN A 99 27.95 -1.51 14.16
CA ASN A 99 27.66 -1.49 12.71
C ASN A 99 26.48 -2.37 12.20
N GLN A 100 25.54 -2.79 13.04
CA GLN A 100 24.27 -3.37 12.57
C GLN A 100 23.21 -2.29 12.31
N TYR A 101 22.55 -2.38 11.15
CA TYR A 101 21.46 -1.48 10.76
C TYR A 101 20.22 -2.28 10.38
N GLY A 102 19.05 -1.75 10.76
CA GLY A 102 17.74 -2.27 10.39
C GLY A 102 16.91 -1.21 9.67
N LEU A 103 15.81 -1.64 9.03
CA LEU A 103 14.78 -0.75 8.52
C LEU A 103 13.73 -0.53 9.60
N PHE A 104 13.49 0.73 9.96
CA PHE A 104 12.53 1.11 10.98
C PHE A 104 11.47 2.04 10.39
N PRO A 105 10.20 1.89 10.76
CA PRO A 105 9.16 2.81 10.32
C PRO A 105 9.43 4.21 10.88
N ILE A 106 9.32 5.22 10.02
CA ILE A 106 9.49 6.64 10.36
C ILE A 106 8.32 7.52 9.96
N GLY A 107 7.34 6.97 9.25
CA GLY A 107 6.17 7.71 8.82
C GLY A 107 5.19 6.81 8.07
N ARG A 108 4.00 7.37 7.81
CA ARG A 108 2.94 6.71 7.06
C ARG A 108 2.22 7.73 6.18
N PHE A 109 1.88 7.32 4.97
CA PHE A 109 0.89 7.98 4.11
C PHE A 109 -0.36 7.10 4.06
N SER A 110 -1.51 7.68 4.33
CA SER A 110 -2.81 7.03 4.18
C SER A 110 -3.75 7.99 3.47
N SER A 111 -4.46 7.51 2.46
CA SER A 111 -5.49 8.33 1.83
C SER A 111 -6.61 8.66 2.84
N PRO A 112 -7.14 9.88 2.82
CA PRO A 112 -8.09 10.37 3.81
C PRO A 112 -9.54 9.89 3.61
N THR A 113 -9.82 9.13 2.56
CA THR A 113 -11.18 8.77 2.16
C THR A 113 -11.70 7.55 2.93
N VAL A 114 -12.37 7.87 4.05
CA VAL A 114 -13.46 7.11 4.72
C VAL A 114 -13.03 5.72 5.19
N ASP A 115 -12.47 5.53 6.39
CA ASP A 115 -13.21 5.60 7.65
C ASP A 115 -12.30 5.96 8.83
N ARG A 116 -12.86 6.69 9.80
CA ARG A 116 -12.35 6.72 11.17
C ARG A 116 -12.35 5.28 11.72
N ILE A 117 -11.23 4.58 11.57
CA ILE A 117 -10.92 3.47 12.47
C ILE A 117 -10.84 4.11 13.86
N PRO A 118 -11.67 3.72 14.85
CA PRO A 118 -11.48 4.19 16.21
C PRO A 118 -10.17 3.58 16.70
N VAL A 119 -9.08 4.32 16.54
CA VAL A 119 -7.81 4.01 17.18
C VAL A 119 -8.02 4.19 18.67
N SER A 120 -8.28 3.09 19.37
CA SER A 120 -8.20 3.05 20.82
C SER A 120 -6.78 3.43 21.23
N GLY A 121 -6.63 4.69 21.65
CA GLY A 121 -5.59 5.25 22.49
C GLY A 121 -4.16 4.77 22.25
N CYS A 122 -3.43 5.44 21.36
CA CYS A 122 -1.98 5.60 21.49
C CYS A 122 -1.62 7.06 21.19
N SER A 123 -1.26 7.80 22.23
CA SER A 123 -0.76 9.17 22.15
C SER A 123 0.62 9.19 21.48
N GLY A 124 0.62 9.29 20.15
CA GLY A 124 1.82 9.46 19.34
C GLY A 124 1.61 10.57 18.30
N PHE A 125 2.48 11.57 18.37
CA PHE A 125 2.51 12.81 17.59
C PHE A 125 2.10 12.62 16.11
N THR A 126 0.94 13.14 15.72
CA THR A 126 0.45 13.14 14.33
C THR A 126 0.92 14.43 13.66
N HIS A 127 1.91 14.37 12.78
CA HIS A 127 2.19 15.48 11.87
C HIS A 127 1.27 15.38 10.66
N THR A 128 0.17 16.12 10.68
CA THR A 128 -0.68 16.35 9.50
C THR A 128 0.05 17.32 8.58
N PHE A 129 0.67 16.83 7.50
CA PHE A 129 1.11 17.70 6.42
C PHE A 129 -0.10 18.06 5.56
N ARG A 130 -0.54 19.31 5.67
CA ARG A 130 -1.58 19.91 4.83
C ARG A 130 -1.02 20.04 3.41
N THR A 131 -1.66 19.41 2.44
CA THR A 131 -1.36 19.61 1.01
C THR A 131 -1.95 20.94 0.56
N ASP A 132 -1.33 22.04 0.97
CA ASP A 132 -1.53 23.32 0.29
C ASP A 132 -0.42 23.44 -0.76
N ALA A 133 -0.85 23.64 -2.01
CA ALA A 133 -0.03 23.69 -3.21
C ALA A 133 1.26 24.51 -3.03
N LEU A 134 2.40 23.83 -2.97
CA LEU A 134 3.72 24.44 -3.00
C LEU A 134 4.29 24.31 -4.42
N LEU A 135 4.11 25.39 -5.17
CA LEU A 135 4.93 25.80 -6.29
C LEU A 135 6.42 25.53 -5.94
N MET A 136 7.08 24.67 -6.70
CA MET A 136 8.50 24.35 -6.51
C MET A 136 9.37 25.60 -6.78
N ASP A 137 9.81 26.30 -5.74
CA ASP A 137 10.90 27.27 -5.83
C ASP A 137 12.24 26.53 -5.98
N SER A 138 12.77 26.52 -7.21
CA SER A 138 14.02 25.87 -7.60
C SER A 138 15.28 26.62 -7.15
N ARG A 139 15.35 27.02 -5.88
CA ARG A 139 16.53 27.73 -5.34
C ARG A 139 16.99 27.18 -4.00
N ARG A 140 17.44 25.92 -3.98
CA ARG A 140 18.39 25.45 -2.96
C ARG A 140 19.17 24.21 -3.38
N VAL A 141 19.94 24.31 -4.46
CA VAL A 141 21.09 23.42 -4.69
C VAL A 141 22.28 24.29 -5.08
N GLY A 142 23.23 24.41 -4.14
CA GLY A 142 24.49 25.10 -4.35
C GLY A 142 25.34 24.36 -5.37
N LEU A 143 25.21 24.73 -6.64
CA LEU A 143 26.10 24.30 -7.71
C LEU A 143 27.13 25.41 -7.96
N LYS A 144 28.37 25.21 -7.48
CA LYS A 144 29.50 26.11 -7.78
C LYS A 144 29.81 26.03 -9.28
N ARG A 145 29.31 26.98 -10.05
CA ARG A 145 29.54 27.12 -11.49
C ARG A 145 30.85 27.88 -11.74
N LYS A 146 31.92 27.18 -12.12
CA LYS A 146 33.16 27.82 -12.65
C LYS A 146 32.81 28.50 -13.98
N ARG A 147 32.92 29.84 -14.04
CA ARG A 147 32.95 30.58 -15.31
C ARG A 147 34.39 30.58 -15.83
N LYS A 148 34.61 30.09 -17.05
CA LYS A 148 35.74 30.55 -17.87
C LYS A 148 35.15 31.33 -19.04
N THR A 149 35.63 32.57 -19.14
CA THR A 149 35.32 33.62 -20.08
C THR A 149 35.71 33.25 -21.50
N GLN A 150 34.82 33.51 -22.46
CA GLN A 150 35.08 33.44 -23.89
C GLN A 150 35.44 34.86 -24.34
N THR A 151 36.72 35.09 -24.62
CA THR A 151 37.20 36.30 -25.30
C THR A 151 37.05 36.09 -26.80
N HIS A 152 36.31 36.98 -27.45
CA HIS A 152 36.17 37.08 -28.90
C HIS A 152 36.61 38.49 -29.27
N TRP A 153 37.53 38.64 -30.24
CA TRP A 153 37.55 39.75 -31.20
C TRP A 153 38.31 39.34 -32.47
N GLN A 154 37.65 39.62 -33.59
CA GLN A 154 38.09 39.91 -34.98
C GLN A 154 39.31 39.22 -35.56
#